data_AF-A0A7Y7TVV8-F1
#
_entry.id   AF-A0A7Y7TVV8-F1
#
_cell.length_a   1.000
_cell.length_b   1.000
_cell.length_c   1.000
_cell.angle_alpha   90.00
_cell.angle_beta   90.00
_cell.angle_gamma   90.00
#
_symmetry.space_group_name_H-M   'P 1'
#
loop_
_entity.id
_entity.type
_entity.pdbx_description
1 polymer ?
#
loop_
_entity_poly.entity_id
_entity_poly.type
_entity_poly.pdbx_seq_one_letter_code
_entity_poly.pdbx_strand_id
1 'polypeptide(L)'
;MERLSYKFIVMALGIILSGSCNEKKNTFHPERVIGYWKALAGENENIQFEKVDSEFVYSTFTYDRLASSGTWTIEEDQLTINCDDGTSTKLKVGFIGDTLVFNDGAEKYIRVVLSGNEKTAAVDLNDVEILDQIKNNVNVVFSEKEPFNEGWISSSVRWSKITTEVTLKSEGLAEMVAVANQVSKYLVVHGFQADTSKISEKVSSYRKGKICVMIRSRASSEPTIGEATYIDVISGMAN
;
A
#
# COMPACT_ATOMS: atom_id res chain seq x y z
N MET A 1 -5.07 83.73 -1.33
CA MET A 1 -4.81 83.18 -2.67
C MET A 1 -3.34 82.79 -2.70
N GLU A 2 -3.02 81.62 -3.25
CA GLU A 2 -1.67 81.00 -3.40
C GLU A 2 -1.10 80.35 -2.12
N ARG A 3 -1.23 79.03 -1.91
CA ARG A 3 -0.72 77.80 -2.56
C ARG A 3 0.52 77.25 -1.83
N LEU A 4 0.28 76.10 -1.19
CA LEU A 4 1.26 75.24 -0.52
C LEU A 4 2.36 74.75 -1.48
N SER A 5 3.55 74.54 -0.94
CA SER A 5 4.52 73.56 -1.46
C SER A 5 5.00 72.67 -0.32
N TYR A 6 4.43 71.46 -0.29
CA TYR A 6 4.88 70.32 0.50
C TYR A 6 6.21 69.80 -0.08
N LYS A 7 7.26 69.71 0.74
CA LYS A 7 8.38 68.80 0.47
C LYS A 7 8.15 67.53 1.26
N PHE A 8 7.65 66.50 0.57
CA PHE A 8 7.59 65.13 1.07
C PHE A 8 8.99 64.53 1.11
N ILE A 9 9.47 64.18 2.31
CA ILE A 9 10.58 63.25 2.50
C ILE A 9 9.95 61.86 2.55
N VAL A 10 10.16 61.07 1.49
CA VAL A 10 9.78 59.66 1.43
C VAL A 10 10.83 58.87 2.21
N MET A 11 10.52 58.52 3.46
CA MET A 11 11.25 57.45 4.17
C MET A 11 10.79 56.11 3.61
N ALA A 12 11.68 55.43 2.89
CA ALA A 12 11.48 54.07 2.44
C ALA A 12 11.42 53.13 3.65
N LEU A 13 10.21 52.66 3.99
CA LEU A 13 10.02 51.52 4.89
C LEU A 13 10.51 50.26 4.18
N GLY A 14 11.66 49.75 4.62
CA GLY A 14 12.08 48.38 4.34
C GLY A 14 11.17 47.41 5.11
N ILE A 15 10.11 46.95 4.46
CA ILE A 15 9.32 45.80 4.93
C ILE A 15 10.17 44.56 4.64
N ILE A 16 10.92 44.11 5.64
CA ILE A 16 11.50 42.76 5.66
C ILE A 16 10.31 41.81 5.83
N LEU A 17 9.84 41.27 4.71
CA LEU A 17 8.94 40.13 4.67
C LEU A 17 9.69 38.91 5.20
N SER A 18 9.76 38.76 6.52
CA SER A 18 9.98 37.47 7.16
C SER A 18 8.73 36.63 6.94
N GLY A 19 8.59 36.09 5.72
CA GLY A 19 7.70 34.97 5.44
C GLY A 19 8.23 33.76 6.20
N SER A 20 7.89 33.68 7.49
CA SER A 20 7.93 32.43 8.23
C SER A 20 7.01 31.47 7.48
N CYS A 21 7.63 30.62 6.68
CA CYS A 21 7.01 29.43 6.14
C CYS A 21 6.69 28.55 7.36
N ASN A 22 5.58 28.83 8.03
CA ASN A 22 4.98 27.88 8.94
C ASN A 22 4.58 26.70 8.07
N GLU A 23 5.43 25.68 8.03
CA GLU A 23 5.01 24.33 7.68
C GLU A 23 3.71 24.09 8.46
N LYS A 24 2.62 23.86 7.75
CA LYS A 24 1.37 23.45 8.38
C LYS A 24 1.70 22.20 9.18
N LYS A 25 1.80 22.33 10.51
CA LYS A 25 1.84 21.18 11.43
C LYS A 25 0.67 20.31 11.05
N ASN A 26 0.96 19.16 10.46
CA ASN A 26 -0.04 18.24 9.97
C ASN A 26 -0.54 17.51 11.22
N THR A 27 -1.50 18.11 11.92
CA THR A 27 -2.02 17.56 13.17
C THR A 27 -2.65 16.20 12.87
N PHE A 28 -2.07 15.16 13.45
CA PHE A 28 -2.53 13.80 13.26
C PHE A 28 -3.83 13.60 14.04
N HIS A 29 -4.90 13.22 13.34
CA HIS A 29 -6.22 13.04 13.96
C HIS A 29 -6.40 11.60 14.46
N PRO A 30 -6.82 11.38 15.72
CA PRO A 30 -7.06 10.05 16.30
C PRO A 30 -7.96 9.16 15.44
N GLU A 31 -8.99 9.78 14.82
CA GLU A 31 -9.97 9.11 13.96
C GLU A 31 -9.34 8.35 12.77
N ARG A 32 -8.12 8.71 12.35
CA ARG A 32 -7.41 8.01 11.27
C ARG A 32 -6.83 6.67 11.72
N VAL A 33 -6.54 6.51 13.00
CA VAL A 33 -5.95 5.27 13.56
C VAL A 33 -7.03 4.25 13.88
N ILE A 34 -8.24 4.72 14.22
CA ILE A 34 -9.37 3.85 14.55
C ILE A 34 -9.64 2.87 13.41
N GLY A 35 -9.69 1.59 13.76
CA GLY A 35 -9.87 0.48 12.85
C GLY A 35 -9.25 -0.80 13.39
N TYR A 36 -9.60 -1.91 12.75
CA TYR A 36 -8.86 -3.17 12.87
C TYR A 36 -7.79 -3.18 11.78
N TRP A 37 -6.61 -3.69 12.08
CA TRP A 37 -5.45 -3.66 11.21
C TRP A 37 -4.72 -5.01 11.25
N LYS A 38 -4.21 -5.45 10.11
CA LYS A 38 -3.42 -6.68 9.96
C LYS A 38 -1.98 -6.32 9.67
N ALA A 39 -1.03 -6.99 10.33
CA ALA A 39 0.38 -6.76 10.12
C ALA A 39 0.84 -7.21 8.73
N LEU A 40 1.64 -6.36 8.08
CA LEU A 40 2.56 -6.72 7.00
C LEU A 40 3.96 -7.02 7.56
N ALA A 41 4.34 -6.29 8.61
CA ALA A 41 5.56 -6.47 9.38
C ALA A 41 5.30 -5.97 10.80
N GLY A 42 5.52 -6.82 11.81
CA GLY A 42 5.24 -6.50 13.22
C GLY A 42 5.20 -7.77 14.06
N GLU A 43 5.26 -7.61 15.38
CA GLU A 43 5.23 -8.75 16.32
C GLU A 43 3.84 -9.37 16.46
N ASN A 44 2.79 -8.54 16.37
CA ASN A 44 1.41 -8.97 16.49
C ASN A 44 0.77 -9.13 15.10
N GLU A 45 0.01 -10.20 14.89
CA GLU A 45 -0.62 -10.47 13.59
C GLU A 45 -1.71 -9.45 13.24
N ASN A 46 -2.45 -9.00 14.26
CA ASN A 46 -3.46 -7.96 14.11
C ASN A 46 -3.46 -7.01 15.30
N ILE A 47 -3.87 -5.78 15.06
CA ILE A 47 -4.09 -4.76 16.08
C ILE A 47 -5.42 -4.06 15.84
N GLN A 48 -6.06 -3.57 16.89
CA GLN A 48 -7.32 -2.86 16.84
C GLN A 48 -7.21 -1.60 17.67
N PHE A 49 -7.65 -0.50 17.07
CA PHE A 49 -7.85 0.77 17.74
C PHE A 49 -9.33 1.11 17.64
N GLU A 50 -9.97 1.35 18.76
CA GLU A 50 -11.39 1.66 18.81
C GLU A 50 -11.65 2.80 19.78
N LYS A 51 -12.84 3.39 19.65
CA LYS A 51 -13.37 4.35 20.60
C LYS A 51 -14.63 3.75 21.20
N VAL A 52 -14.59 3.46 22.50
CA VAL A 52 -15.72 2.96 23.27
C VAL A 52 -16.13 4.08 24.20
N ASP A 53 -17.32 4.63 23.99
CA ASP A 53 -17.82 5.82 24.69
C ASP A 53 -16.84 7.01 24.59
N SER A 54 -16.20 7.38 25.70
CA SER A 54 -15.21 8.45 25.80
C SER A 54 -13.76 7.96 25.82
N GLU A 55 -13.52 6.66 25.74
CA GLU A 55 -12.21 6.03 25.90
C GLU A 55 -11.69 5.46 24.58
N PHE A 56 -10.38 5.58 24.38
CA PHE A 56 -9.67 5.05 23.23
C PHE A 56 -9.00 3.74 23.62
N VAL A 57 -9.50 2.64 23.09
CA VAL A 57 -9.10 1.28 23.46
C VAL A 57 -8.20 0.68 22.38
N TYR A 58 -7.19 -0.06 22.83
CA TYR A 58 -6.22 -0.78 22.00
C TYR A 58 -6.29 -2.27 22.31
N SER A 59 -6.14 -3.11 21.27
CA SER A 59 -6.03 -4.56 21.42
C SER A 59 -5.09 -5.13 20.37
N THR A 60 -4.37 -6.20 20.72
CA THR A 60 -3.55 -6.98 19.78
C THR A 60 -3.98 -8.43 19.76
N PHE A 61 -3.79 -9.08 18.62
CA PHE A 61 -4.16 -10.47 18.41
C PHE A 61 -3.03 -11.24 17.75
N THR A 62 -2.80 -12.47 18.23
CA THR A 62 -1.89 -13.45 17.64
C THR A 62 -2.61 -14.80 17.61
N TYR A 63 -2.64 -15.47 16.47
CA TYR A 63 -3.42 -16.70 16.24
C TYR A 63 -4.91 -16.55 16.62
N ASP A 64 -5.49 -15.40 16.27
CA ASP A 64 -6.87 -15.00 16.61
C ASP A 64 -7.20 -14.96 18.12
N ARG A 65 -6.18 -14.96 18.99
CA ARG A 65 -6.32 -14.79 20.43
C ARG A 65 -5.86 -13.42 20.85
N LEU A 66 -6.59 -12.80 21.79
CA LEU A 66 -6.16 -11.56 22.42
C LEU A 66 -4.79 -11.78 23.08
N ALA A 67 -3.80 -10.99 22.66
CA ALA A 67 -2.43 -11.07 23.18
C ALA A 67 -2.18 -9.95 24.20
N SER A 68 -2.65 -8.73 23.92
CA SER A 68 -2.57 -7.59 24.83
C SER A 68 -3.75 -6.64 24.62
N SER A 69 -4.11 -5.89 25.65
CA SER A 69 -5.13 -4.84 25.62
C SER A 69 -4.70 -3.64 26.46
N GLY A 70 -5.35 -2.50 26.24
CA GLY A 70 -5.11 -1.29 26.99
C GLY A 70 -5.81 -0.08 26.41
N THR A 71 -5.32 1.09 26.77
CA THR A 71 -5.78 2.37 26.23
C THR A 71 -4.71 3.00 25.35
N TRP A 72 -5.11 3.96 24.52
CA TRP A 72 -4.16 4.72 23.73
C TRP A 72 -4.49 6.20 23.70
N THR A 73 -3.46 7.02 23.55
CA THR A 73 -3.57 8.45 23.29
C THR A 73 -2.65 8.83 22.15
N ILE A 74 -2.95 9.93 21.47
CA ILE A 74 -2.11 10.44 20.40
C ILE A 74 -1.92 11.95 20.52
N GLU A 75 -0.66 12.36 20.46
CA GLU A 75 -0.24 13.76 20.48
C GLU A 75 0.77 13.95 19.35
N GLU A 76 0.47 14.86 18.42
CA GLU A 76 1.27 15.05 17.19
C GLU A 76 1.47 13.72 16.44
N ASP A 77 2.69 13.24 16.23
CA ASP A 77 3.01 11.97 15.57
C ASP A 77 3.38 10.86 16.57
N GLN A 78 3.06 11.03 17.85
CA GLN A 78 3.39 10.06 18.91
C GLN A 78 2.12 9.41 19.46
N LEU A 79 2.00 8.10 19.19
CA LEU A 79 1.00 7.23 19.77
C LEU A 79 1.55 6.65 21.08
N THR A 80 0.85 6.85 22.19
CA THR A 80 1.17 6.22 23.48
C THR A 80 0.14 5.14 23.75
N ILE A 81 0.60 3.91 24.00
CA ILE A 81 -0.23 2.77 24.38
C ILE A 81 0.04 2.47 25.84
N ASN A 82 -1.02 2.44 26.66
CA ASN A 82 -0.95 2.06 28.07
C ASN A 82 -1.65 0.71 28.23
N CYS A 83 -0.86 -0.36 28.37
CA CYS A 83 -1.35 -1.72 28.49
C CYS A 83 -1.96 -1.99 29.87
N ASP A 84 -2.91 -2.91 29.93
CA ASP A 84 -3.60 -3.29 31.17
C ASP A 84 -2.67 -3.96 32.20
N ASP A 85 -1.50 -4.46 31.75
CA ASP A 85 -0.44 -4.99 32.62
C ASP A 85 0.37 -3.89 33.33
N GLY A 86 0.06 -2.62 33.07
CA GLY A 86 0.73 -1.45 33.65
C GLY A 86 1.93 -0.95 32.85
N THR A 87 2.28 -1.60 31.74
CA THR A 87 3.34 -1.13 30.84
C THR A 87 2.84 -0.01 29.92
N SER A 88 3.76 0.86 29.48
CA SER A 88 3.45 1.94 28.55
C SER A 88 4.52 2.04 27.48
N THR A 89 4.08 2.13 26.22
CA THR A 89 4.95 2.17 25.04
C THR A 89 4.61 3.39 24.20
N LYS A 90 5.65 4.10 23.76
CA LYS A 90 5.53 5.24 22.84
C LYS A 90 6.01 4.83 21.45
N LEU A 91 5.16 5.04 20.47
CA LEU A 91 5.39 4.70 19.07
C LEU A 91 5.31 5.96 18.23
N LYS A 92 6.29 6.16 17.35
CA LYS A 92 6.14 7.16 16.29
C LYS A 92 5.16 6.60 15.26
N VAL A 93 4.11 7.33 14.92
CA VAL A 93 3.05 6.88 14.04
C VAL A 93 2.98 7.72 12.76
N GLY A 94 2.71 7.05 11.64
CA GLY A 94 2.52 7.71 10.36
C GLY A 94 1.60 6.91 9.44
N PHE A 95 1.40 7.45 8.25
CA PHE A 95 0.72 6.76 7.16
C PHE A 95 1.54 6.84 5.88
N ILE A 96 1.60 5.72 5.15
CA ILE A 96 2.05 5.67 3.75
C ILE A 96 0.87 5.12 2.95
N GLY A 97 0.15 6.00 2.24
CA GLY A 97 -1.16 5.66 1.67
C GLY A 97 -2.14 5.24 2.77
N ASP A 98 -2.74 4.06 2.62
CA ASP A 98 -3.64 3.44 3.62
C ASP A 98 -2.92 2.51 4.60
N THR A 99 -1.58 2.46 4.56
CA THR A 99 -0.77 1.66 5.50
C THR A 99 -0.45 2.49 6.73
N LEU A 100 -0.86 2.00 7.89
CA LEU A 100 -0.42 2.50 9.19
C LEU A 100 1.02 2.04 9.43
N VAL A 101 1.90 2.98 9.75
CA VAL A 101 3.31 2.69 10.01
C VAL A 101 3.70 3.12 11.41
N PHE A 102 4.46 2.27 12.11
CA PHE A 102 5.11 2.62 13.37
C PHE A 102 6.62 2.64 13.24
N ASN A 103 7.26 3.47 14.07
CA ASN A 103 8.71 3.52 14.27
C ASN A 103 9.48 3.62 12.94
N ASP A 104 9.15 4.65 12.15
CA ASP A 104 9.74 4.92 10.83
C ASP A 104 9.62 3.75 9.83
N GLY A 105 8.56 2.94 9.98
CA GLY A 105 8.23 1.83 9.08
C GLY A 105 8.82 0.48 9.49
N ALA A 106 9.40 0.36 10.69
CA ALA A 106 9.77 -0.93 11.27
C ALA A 106 8.56 -1.86 11.44
N GLU A 107 7.40 -1.28 11.75
CA GLU A 107 6.13 -2.00 11.74
C GLU A 107 5.14 -1.36 10.77
N LYS A 108 4.37 -2.20 10.09
CA LYS A 108 3.46 -1.82 9.01
C LYS A 108 2.17 -2.62 9.12
N TYR A 109 1.05 -1.92 9.06
CA TYR A 109 -0.27 -2.51 9.20
C TYR A 109 -1.22 -2.00 8.13
N ILE A 110 -2.02 -2.90 7.58
CA ILE A 110 -3.08 -2.57 6.63
C ILE A 110 -4.42 -2.68 7.31
N ARG A 111 -5.34 -1.77 7.02
CA ARG A 111 -6.65 -1.75 7.65
C ARG A 111 -7.43 -3.04 7.30
N VAL A 112 -8.43 -3.41 8.09
CA VAL A 112 -9.36 -4.54 7.94
C VAL A 112 -10.80 -4.04 7.84
N VAL A 113 -11.51 -4.38 6.76
CA VAL A 113 -12.91 -4.02 6.47
C VAL A 113 -13.72 -5.27 6.76
N LEU A 114 -14.59 -5.16 7.74
CA LEU A 114 -15.57 -6.19 8.04
C LEU A 114 -16.72 -6.04 7.04
N SER A 115 -16.80 -6.95 6.06
CA SER A 115 -17.94 -7.04 5.14
C SER A 115 -18.58 -8.40 5.35
N GLY A 116 -19.80 -8.43 5.89
CA GLY A 116 -20.66 -9.62 6.04
C GLY A 116 -19.98 -10.88 6.60
N ASN A 117 -20.13 -11.18 7.89
CA ASN A 117 -19.65 -12.40 8.59
C ASN A 117 -18.16 -12.78 8.43
N GLU A 118 -17.36 -12.09 7.62
CA GLU A 118 -15.96 -12.39 7.35
C GLU A 118 -15.08 -11.16 7.59
N LYS A 119 -13.98 -11.34 8.33
CA LYS A 119 -12.95 -10.31 8.54
C LYS A 119 -12.06 -10.25 7.29
N THR A 120 -12.28 -9.28 6.41
CA THR A 120 -11.43 -9.09 5.22
C THR A 120 -10.49 -7.93 5.46
N ALA A 121 -9.21 -8.01 5.08
CA ALA A 121 -8.37 -6.81 5.12
C ALA A 121 -9.02 -5.68 4.28
N ALA A 122 -9.22 -4.47 4.84
CA ALA A 122 -9.66 -3.21 4.24
C ALA A 122 -8.55 -2.74 3.35
N VAL A 123 -8.38 -3.52 2.33
CA VAL A 123 -7.54 -3.17 1.25
C VAL A 123 -8.53 -3.05 0.12
N ASP A 124 -9.21 -1.90 0.08
CA ASP A 124 -9.46 -1.25 -1.20
C ASP A 124 -8.05 -0.90 -1.75
N LEU A 125 -7.32 -1.94 -2.18
CA LEU A 125 -6.16 -1.78 -3.05
C LEU A 125 -6.78 -1.17 -4.29
N ASN A 126 -6.71 0.16 -4.42
CA ASN A 126 -6.94 0.76 -5.70
C ASN A 126 -5.99 0.05 -6.68
N ASP A 127 -6.54 -0.37 -7.81
CA ASP A 127 -5.95 -1.16 -8.90
C ASP A 127 -4.51 -0.75 -9.30
N VAL A 128 -4.16 0.49 -8.97
CA VAL A 128 -2.91 1.18 -9.29
C VAL A 128 -1.76 0.80 -8.35
N GLU A 129 -2.02 0.40 -7.11
CA GLU A 129 -0.98 0.18 -6.09
C GLU A 129 -0.39 -1.24 -6.07
N ILE A 130 -1.16 -2.26 -6.45
CA ILE A 130 -0.67 -3.65 -6.36
C ILE A 130 0.52 -3.89 -7.30
N LEU A 131 0.52 -3.25 -8.49
CA LEU A 131 1.63 -3.34 -9.43
C LEU A 131 2.88 -2.64 -8.89
N ASP A 132 2.71 -1.46 -8.28
CA ASP A 132 3.82 -0.72 -7.68
C ASP A 132 4.40 -1.49 -6.49
N GLN A 133 3.54 -2.13 -5.70
CA GLN A 133 3.95 -3.01 -4.61
C GLN A 133 4.71 -4.25 -5.10
N ILE A 134 4.23 -4.93 -6.15
CA ILE A 134 4.95 -6.07 -6.75
C ILE A 134 6.31 -5.62 -7.27
N LYS A 135 6.36 -4.49 -7.99
CA LYS A 135 7.61 -3.90 -8.52
C LYS A 135 8.65 -3.63 -7.43
N ASN A 136 8.21 -3.19 -6.25
CA ASN A 136 9.10 -2.83 -5.15
C ASN A 136 9.51 -4.01 -4.25
N ASN A 137 8.77 -5.12 -4.25
CA ASN A 137 8.97 -6.22 -3.29
C ASN A 137 9.37 -7.56 -3.93
N VAL A 138 9.17 -7.73 -5.24
CA VAL A 138 9.67 -8.90 -5.97
C VAL A 138 11.04 -8.59 -6.52
N ASN A 139 12.02 -9.48 -6.30
CA ASN A 139 13.43 -9.28 -6.66
C ASN A 139 13.67 -9.48 -8.17
N VAL A 140 13.00 -8.68 -8.99
CA VAL A 140 13.03 -8.71 -10.45
C VAL A 140 12.83 -7.28 -10.97
N VAL A 141 13.51 -6.93 -12.07
CA VAL A 141 13.40 -5.59 -12.65
C VAL A 141 12.17 -5.52 -13.57
N PHE A 142 11.14 -4.83 -13.11
CA PHE A 142 9.94 -4.57 -13.91
C PHE A 142 10.02 -3.21 -14.64
N SER A 143 9.33 -3.13 -15.77
CA SER A 143 9.09 -1.89 -16.52
C SER A 143 8.29 -0.88 -15.70
N GLU A 144 8.19 0.33 -16.23
CA GLU A 144 7.15 1.25 -15.77
C GLU A 144 5.75 0.68 -16.05
N LYS A 145 4.80 1.12 -15.23
CA LYS A 145 3.39 0.76 -15.35
C LYS A 145 2.83 1.37 -16.62
N GLU A 146 2.20 0.54 -17.45
CA GLU A 146 1.55 0.98 -18.69
C GLU A 146 0.09 0.48 -18.76
N PRO A 147 -0.80 1.21 -19.46
CA PRO A 147 -2.17 0.75 -19.68
C PRO A 147 -2.20 -0.60 -20.40
N PHE A 148 -3.12 -1.47 -20.00
CA PHE A 148 -3.34 -2.76 -20.64
C PHE A 148 -4.72 -2.81 -21.30
N ASN A 149 -4.74 -3.01 -22.62
CA ASN A 149 -5.98 -3.10 -23.39
C ASN A 149 -5.89 -4.31 -24.33
N GLU A 150 -6.70 -5.34 -24.08
CA GLU A 150 -6.85 -6.48 -24.99
C GLU A 150 -8.33 -6.85 -25.13
N GLY A 151 -8.72 -7.40 -26.29
CA GLY A 151 -10.13 -7.58 -26.67
C GLY A 151 -10.95 -8.52 -25.79
N TRP A 152 -10.30 -9.33 -24.94
CA TRP A 152 -10.96 -10.22 -23.97
C TRP A 152 -11.19 -9.56 -22.61
N ILE A 153 -10.66 -8.35 -22.42
CA ILE A 153 -10.87 -7.53 -21.22
C ILE A 153 -12.05 -6.58 -21.46
N SER A 154 -12.92 -6.44 -20.47
CA SER A 154 -14.02 -5.48 -20.52
C SER A 154 -13.49 -4.06 -20.67
N SER A 155 -13.90 -3.38 -21.74
CA SER A 155 -13.51 -2.00 -22.06
C SER A 155 -13.97 -0.95 -21.05
N SER A 156 -14.84 -1.32 -20.11
CA SER A 156 -15.33 -0.43 -19.05
C SER A 156 -14.38 -0.32 -17.85
N VAL A 157 -13.34 -1.15 -17.77
CA VAL A 157 -12.36 -1.17 -16.67
C VAL A 157 -10.98 -0.76 -17.18
N ARG A 158 -10.26 0.08 -16.41
CA ARG A 158 -8.88 0.44 -16.71
C ARG A 158 -7.93 -0.61 -16.15
N TRP A 159 -7.37 -1.44 -17.01
CA TRP A 159 -6.33 -2.39 -16.63
C TRP A 159 -4.95 -1.78 -16.84
N SER A 160 -4.00 -2.18 -16.01
CA SER A 160 -2.60 -1.77 -16.11
C SER A 160 -1.70 -3.00 -16.06
N LYS A 161 -0.48 -2.88 -16.57
CA LYS A 161 0.53 -3.91 -16.46
C LYS A 161 1.92 -3.36 -16.19
N ILE A 162 2.75 -4.23 -15.61
CA ILE A 162 4.20 -4.11 -15.58
C ILE A 162 4.79 -5.35 -16.24
N THR A 163 5.93 -5.21 -16.91
CA THR A 163 6.56 -6.29 -17.67
C THR A 163 7.98 -6.51 -17.17
N THR A 164 8.40 -7.75 -17.04
CA THR A 164 9.82 -8.09 -16.87
C THR A 164 10.30 -8.94 -18.02
N GLU A 165 11.53 -8.69 -18.46
CA GLU A 165 12.25 -9.56 -19.38
C GLU A 165 12.93 -10.67 -18.58
N VAL A 166 12.94 -11.88 -19.14
CA VAL A 166 13.59 -13.07 -18.58
C VAL A 166 14.38 -13.73 -19.69
N THR A 167 15.70 -13.77 -19.53
CA THR A 167 16.58 -14.50 -20.44
C THR A 167 16.62 -15.97 -20.04
N LEU A 168 16.27 -16.86 -20.96
CA LEU A 168 16.33 -18.30 -20.72
C LEU A 168 17.77 -18.78 -20.66
N LYS A 169 18.10 -19.55 -19.62
CA LYS A 169 19.44 -20.13 -19.43
C LYS A 169 19.47 -21.62 -19.77
N SER A 170 18.31 -22.21 -20.02
CA SER A 170 18.12 -23.62 -20.35
C SER A 170 17.05 -23.78 -21.42
N GLU A 171 16.93 -24.96 -22.02
CA GLU A 171 15.93 -25.28 -23.06
C GLU A 171 14.47 -25.29 -22.53
N GLY A 172 14.25 -24.91 -21.27
CA GLY A 172 12.94 -24.87 -20.63
C GLY A 172 12.57 -23.48 -20.12
N LEU A 173 11.33 -23.36 -19.64
CA LEU A 173 10.79 -22.11 -19.07
C LEU A 173 11.09 -21.94 -17.58
N ALA A 174 12.14 -22.59 -17.06
CA ALA A 174 12.40 -22.66 -15.62
C ALA A 174 12.60 -21.27 -15.00
N GLU A 175 13.29 -20.37 -15.71
CA GLU A 175 13.49 -18.99 -15.27
C GLU A 175 12.17 -18.21 -15.25
N MET A 176 11.30 -18.42 -16.25
CA MET A 176 9.99 -17.79 -16.28
C MET A 176 9.11 -18.30 -15.12
N VAL A 177 9.11 -19.62 -14.89
CA VAL A 177 8.37 -20.24 -13.78
C VAL A 177 8.89 -19.71 -12.44
N ALA A 178 10.20 -19.51 -12.29
CA ALA A 178 10.77 -18.97 -11.06
C ALA A 178 10.29 -17.54 -10.79
N VAL A 179 10.26 -16.67 -11.79
CA VAL A 179 9.74 -15.29 -11.66
C VAL A 179 8.23 -15.28 -11.40
N ALA A 180 7.46 -16.06 -12.16
CA ALA A 180 6.01 -16.19 -11.97
C ALA A 180 5.67 -16.71 -10.56
N ASN A 181 6.47 -17.63 -10.03
CA ASN A 181 6.32 -18.13 -8.67
C ASN A 181 6.65 -17.09 -7.61
N GLN A 182 7.62 -16.19 -7.83
CA GLN A 182 7.89 -15.10 -6.90
C GLN A 182 6.70 -14.15 -6.80
N VAL A 183 6.12 -13.75 -7.94
CA VAL A 183 4.93 -12.90 -7.97
C VAL A 183 3.73 -13.61 -7.35
N SER A 184 3.54 -14.89 -7.67
CA SER A 184 2.48 -15.72 -7.08
C SER A 184 2.58 -15.81 -5.56
N LYS A 185 3.78 -16.10 -5.02
CA LYS A 185 4.03 -16.13 -3.58
C LYS A 185 3.73 -14.78 -2.93
N TYR A 186 4.17 -13.69 -3.56
CA TYR A 186 3.85 -12.35 -3.10
C TYR A 186 2.34 -12.14 -2.99
N LEU A 187 1.58 -12.45 -4.04
CA LEU A 187 0.13 -12.31 -4.07
C LEU A 187 -0.56 -13.14 -2.98
N VAL A 188 -0.16 -14.41 -2.82
CA VAL A 188 -0.72 -15.32 -1.81
C VAL A 188 -0.47 -14.79 -0.39
N VAL A 189 0.76 -14.35 -0.08
CA VAL A 189 1.10 -13.74 1.21
C VAL A 189 0.23 -12.51 1.50
N HIS A 190 -0.14 -11.75 0.46
CA HIS A 190 -0.97 -10.56 0.57
C HIS A 190 -2.49 -10.84 0.50
N GLY A 191 -2.88 -12.10 0.60
CA GLY A 191 -4.27 -12.53 0.73
C GLY A 191 -5.03 -12.63 -0.59
N PHE A 192 -4.34 -12.68 -1.72
CA PHE A 192 -4.96 -13.07 -2.99
C PHE A 192 -5.12 -14.58 -3.06
N GLN A 193 -6.23 -15.03 -3.66
CA GLN A 193 -6.52 -16.44 -3.90
C GLN A 193 -6.45 -16.73 -5.39
N ALA A 194 -6.00 -17.93 -5.76
CA ALA A 194 -5.97 -18.35 -7.17
C ALA A 194 -7.41 -18.36 -7.74
N ASP A 195 -7.62 -17.64 -8.84
CA ASP A 195 -8.90 -17.59 -9.55
C ASP A 195 -8.87 -18.62 -10.69
N THR A 196 -9.36 -19.84 -10.41
CA THR A 196 -9.34 -20.96 -11.34
C THR A 196 -10.21 -20.77 -12.57
N SER A 197 -11.10 -19.76 -12.58
CA SER A 197 -11.98 -19.47 -13.72
C SER A 197 -11.25 -18.78 -14.88
N LYS A 198 -10.05 -18.23 -14.64
CA LYS A 198 -9.24 -17.47 -15.61
C LYS A 198 -7.81 -18.01 -15.75
N ILE A 199 -7.61 -19.30 -15.51
CA ILE A 199 -6.31 -19.96 -15.68
C ILE A 199 -6.21 -20.58 -17.07
N SER A 200 -5.08 -20.33 -17.74
CA SER A 200 -4.65 -21.07 -18.92
C SER A 200 -3.20 -21.52 -18.71
N GLU A 201 -2.66 -22.33 -19.62
CA GLU A 201 -1.25 -22.75 -19.56
C GLU A 201 -0.26 -21.57 -19.49
N LYS A 202 -0.65 -20.40 -20.00
CA LYS A 202 0.20 -19.20 -20.04
C LYS A 202 -0.23 -18.10 -19.08
N VAL A 203 -1.36 -18.24 -18.41
CA VAL A 203 -1.94 -17.21 -17.53
C VAL A 203 -2.35 -17.82 -16.21
N SER A 204 -1.77 -17.34 -15.13
CA SER A 204 -2.25 -17.58 -13.77
C SER A 204 -3.01 -16.36 -13.29
N SER A 205 -4.18 -16.55 -12.67
CA SER A 205 -5.02 -15.45 -12.19
C SER A 205 -5.21 -15.55 -10.69
N TYR A 206 -5.23 -14.39 -10.03
CA TYR A 206 -5.36 -14.23 -8.59
C TYR A 206 -6.36 -13.13 -8.27
N ARG A 207 -7.22 -13.33 -7.27
CA ARG A 207 -8.26 -12.37 -6.90
C ARG A 207 -8.23 -12.07 -5.41
N LYS A 208 -8.50 -10.80 -5.08
CA LYS A 208 -8.78 -10.32 -3.72
C LYS A 208 -9.92 -9.31 -3.80
N GLY A 209 -11.11 -9.70 -3.35
CA GLY A 209 -12.32 -8.90 -3.55
C GLY A 209 -12.59 -8.66 -5.04
N LYS A 210 -12.62 -7.38 -5.44
CA LYS A 210 -12.80 -6.97 -6.85
C LYS A 210 -11.49 -6.90 -7.64
N ILE A 211 -10.33 -6.94 -6.99
CA ILE A 211 -9.05 -6.81 -7.70
C ILE A 211 -8.65 -8.15 -8.26
N CYS A 212 -8.25 -8.16 -9.52
CA CYS A 212 -7.78 -9.30 -10.26
C CYS A 212 -6.35 -9.03 -10.75
N VAL A 213 -5.41 -9.89 -10.38
CA VAL A 213 -4.04 -9.87 -10.86
C VAL A 213 -3.78 -11.10 -11.71
N MET A 214 -3.31 -10.90 -12.92
CA MET A 214 -2.93 -11.96 -13.84
C MET A 214 -1.42 -11.94 -14.07
N ILE A 215 -0.81 -13.12 -14.06
CA ILE A 215 0.58 -13.35 -14.41
C ILE A 215 0.57 -14.06 -15.75
N ARG A 216 1.06 -13.40 -16.80
CA ARG A 216 1.09 -13.94 -18.16
C ARG A 216 2.51 -14.18 -18.63
N SER A 217 2.79 -15.40 -19.05
CA SER A 217 4.06 -15.77 -19.68
C SER A 217 3.97 -15.59 -21.19
N ARG A 218 4.87 -14.78 -21.76
CA ARG A 218 5.04 -14.56 -23.20
C ARG A 218 6.41 -15.08 -23.64
N ALA A 219 6.40 -16.25 -24.27
CA ALA A 219 7.55 -16.84 -24.96
C ALA A 219 7.15 -17.22 -26.38
N SER A 220 8.13 -17.39 -27.27
CA SER A 220 7.89 -18.03 -28.56
C SER A 220 7.38 -19.46 -28.39
N SER A 221 6.88 -20.07 -29.47
CA SER A 221 6.39 -21.46 -29.42
C SER A 221 7.51 -22.47 -29.16
N GLU A 222 8.73 -22.14 -29.56
CA GLU A 222 9.92 -22.98 -29.43
C GLU A 222 11.07 -22.14 -28.87
N PRO A 223 11.02 -21.82 -27.56
CA PRO A 223 11.95 -20.91 -26.95
C PRO A 223 13.36 -21.50 -26.89
N THR A 224 14.37 -20.68 -27.19
CA THR A 224 15.78 -21.10 -27.23
C THR A 224 16.61 -20.48 -26.10
N ILE A 225 17.75 -21.12 -25.78
CA ILE A 225 18.69 -20.58 -24.79
C ILE A 225 19.18 -19.21 -25.25
N GLY A 226 19.17 -18.23 -24.34
CA GLY A 226 19.54 -16.85 -24.63
C GLY A 226 18.41 -16.00 -25.22
N GLU A 227 17.24 -16.59 -25.49
CA GLU A 227 16.07 -15.84 -25.92
C GLU A 227 15.52 -14.96 -24.79
N ALA A 228 15.17 -13.73 -25.15
CA ALA A 228 14.42 -12.83 -24.30
C ALA A 228 12.94 -13.21 -24.30
N THR A 229 12.46 -13.70 -23.16
CA THR A 229 11.04 -13.97 -22.89
C THR A 229 10.50 -12.93 -21.92
N TYR A 230 9.18 -12.83 -21.79
CA TYR A 230 8.55 -11.79 -20.98
C TYR A 230 7.50 -12.35 -20.03
N ILE A 231 7.42 -11.75 -18.86
CA ILE A 231 6.30 -11.95 -17.93
C ILE A 231 5.59 -10.62 -17.75
N ASP A 232 4.31 -10.62 -18.08
CA ASP A 232 3.43 -9.49 -17.79
C ASP A 232 2.72 -9.76 -16.45
N VAL A 233 2.74 -8.80 -15.55
CA VAL A 233 1.88 -8.77 -14.37
C VAL A 233 0.83 -7.70 -14.61
N ILE A 234 -0.42 -8.13 -14.70
CA ILE A 234 -1.56 -7.33 -15.16
C ILE A 234 -2.52 -7.19 -13.98
N SER A 235 -2.94 -5.97 -13.63
CA SER A 235 -3.95 -5.71 -12.61
C SER A 235 -5.17 -5.01 -13.21
N GLY A 236 -6.34 -5.39 -12.72
CA GLY A 236 -7.61 -4.75 -13.03
C GLY A 236 -8.70 -5.05 -12.02
N MET A 237 -9.73 -4.22 -12.00
CA MET A 237 -10.99 -4.52 -11.31
C MET A 237 -11.82 -5.53 -12.10
N ALA A 238 -12.10 -6.70 -11.52
CA ALA A 238 -13.11 -7.60 -12.02
C ALA A 238 -14.51 -7.05 -11.70
N ASN A 239 -15.40 -7.10 -12.70
CA ASN A 239 -16.84 -6.89 -12.52
C ASN A 239 -17.46 -7.98 -11.66
#